data_AF-A0A6P2AEI7-F1
#
_entry.id   AF-A0A6P2AEI7-F1
#
_cell.length_a   1.000
_cell.length_b   1.000
_cell.length_c   1.000
_cell.angle_alpha   90.00
_cell.angle_beta   90.00
_cell.angle_gamma   90.00
#
_symmetry.space_group_name_H-M   'P 1'
#
loop_
_entity.id
_entity.type
_entity.pdbx_description
1 polymer ?
#
loop_
_entity_poly.entity_id
_entity_poly.type
_entity_poly.pdbx_seq_one_letter_code
_entity_poly.pdbx_strand_id
1 'polypeptide(L)'
;MVKLGQNSLIVVDLTDKIWIYTQIPAENHAALRSGFAGYPANPRWNATKYRAWKQGYQWRRELSLGKLTVRESDSQLVPILIA
;
A
#
# COMPACT_ATOMS: atom_id res chain seq x y z
N MET A 1 18.46 2.98 29.45
CA MET A 1 17.03 2.77 29.14
C MET A 1 16.72 3.48 27.83
N VAL A 2 16.49 2.75 26.73
CA VAL A 2 16.17 3.34 25.43
C VAL A 2 14.70 3.08 25.15
N LYS A 3 13.91 4.14 24.98
CA LYS A 3 12.48 4.06 24.66
C LYS A 3 12.29 3.37 23.32
N LEU A 4 11.62 2.22 23.32
CA LEU A 4 11.09 1.55 22.13
C LEU A 4 10.01 2.44 21.51
N GLY A 5 10.32 3.00 20.35
CA GLY A 5 9.38 3.71 19.48
C GLY A 5 9.74 3.45 18.02
N GLN A 6 9.94 2.19 17.65
CA GLN A 6 10.25 1.81 16.26
C GLN A 6 8.94 1.51 15.53
N ASN A 7 8.21 2.55 15.15
CA ASN A 7 7.17 2.44 14.13
C ASN A 7 7.70 3.10 12.85
N SER A 8 8.72 2.48 12.25
CA SER A 8 9.35 2.97 11.02
C SER A 8 8.45 2.65 9.82
N LEU A 9 7.41 3.45 9.66
CA LEU A 9 6.60 3.44 8.46
C LEU A 9 7.47 3.80 7.25
N ILE A 10 7.49 2.92 6.24
CA ILE A 10 8.23 3.09 5.00
C ILE A 10 7.32 3.80 3.99
N VAL A 11 7.84 4.79 3.27
CA VAL A 11 7.15 5.46 2.17
C VAL A 11 7.25 4.61 0.91
N VAL A 12 6.12 4.37 0.24
CA VAL A 12 6.07 3.63 -1.04
C VAL A 12 5.18 4.37 -2.01
N ASP A 13 5.72 4.67 -3.18
CA ASP A 13 4.95 5.13 -4.33
C ASP A 13 4.19 3.94 -4.93
N LEU A 14 2.87 3.95 -4.83
CA LEU A 14 1.99 2.96 -5.47
C LEU A 14 1.89 3.19 -6.97
N THR A 15 1.93 4.47 -7.38
CA THR A 15 2.02 4.98 -8.76
C THR A 15 2.80 6.29 -8.74
N ASP A 16 3.06 6.90 -9.90
CA ASP A 16 3.79 8.18 -10.05
C ASP A 16 3.17 9.36 -9.27
N LYS A 17 1.94 9.21 -8.76
CA LYS A 17 1.21 10.29 -8.06
C LYS A 17 0.56 9.85 -6.75
N ILE A 18 0.74 8.61 -6.31
CA ILE A 18 0.04 8.11 -5.11
C ILE A 18 1.04 7.36 -4.25
N TRP A 19 1.15 7.76 -2.99
CA TRP A 19 2.05 7.11 -2.03
C TRP A 19 1.34 6.73 -0.74
N ILE A 20 1.97 5.84 0.03
CA ILE A 20 1.50 5.38 1.34
C ILE A 20 2.63 5.28 2.35
N TYR A 21 2.25 5.26 3.63
CA TYR A 21 3.05 4.66 4.68
C TYR A 21 2.71 3.18 4.85
N THR A 22 3.73 2.33 4.93
CA THR A 22 3.51 0.90 5.14
C THR A 22 4.62 0.26 5.97
N GLN A 23 4.28 -0.81 6.68
CA GLN A 23 5.25 -1.71 7.31
C GLN A 23 5.69 -2.84 6.38
N ILE A 24 5.16 -2.88 5.14
CA ILE A 24 5.55 -3.89 4.15
C ILE A 24 7.03 -3.69 3.78
N PRO A 25 7.88 -4.71 3.92
CA PRO A 25 9.29 -4.62 3.57
C PRO A 25 9.53 -4.28 2.10
N ALA A 26 10.65 -3.58 1.82
CA ALA A 26 11.00 -3.04 0.51
C ALA A 26 11.05 -4.10 -0.60
N GLU A 27 11.52 -5.30 -0.28
CA GLU A 27 11.57 -6.42 -1.22
C GLU A 27 10.19 -6.84 -1.73
N ASN A 28 9.11 -6.48 -1.04
CA ASN A 28 7.73 -6.81 -1.41
C ASN A 28 6.98 -5.66 -2.11
N HIS A 29 7.59 -4.47 -2.21
CA HIS A 29 6.94 -3.29 -2.82
C HIS A 29 6.59 -3.50 -4.30
N ALA A 30 7.39 -4.25 -5.05
CA ALA A 30 7.05 -4.57 -6.45
C ALA A 30 5.71 -5.34 -6.56
N ALA A 31 5.47 -6.30 -5.66
CA ALA A 31 4.22 -7.04 -5.62
C ALA A 31 3.04 -6.16 -5.17
N LEU A 32 3.29 -5.31 -4.15
CA LEU A 32 2.33 -4.31 -3.66
C LEU A 32 1.84 -3.38 -4.78
N ARG A 33 2.79 -2.74 -5.49
CA ARG A 33 2.52 -1.85 -6.63
C ARG A 33 1.77 -2.58 -7.73
N SER A 34 2.19 -3.81 -8.05
CA SER A 34 1.53 -4.63 -9.06
C SER A 34 0.05 -4.92 -8.72
N GLY A 35 -0.24 -5.16 -7.44
CA GLY A 35 -1.62 -5.35 -6.97
C GLY A 35 -2.45 -4.09 -7.08
N PHE A 36 -1.88 -2.95 -6.66
CA PHE A 36 -2.55 -1.65 -6.74
C PHE A 36 -2.83 -1.21 -8.19
N ALA A 37 -1.90 -1.48 -9.11
CA ALA A 37 -2.08 -1.24 -10.55
C ALA A 37 -3.11 -2.18 -11.21
N GLY A 38 -3.49 -3.27 -10.54
CA GLY A 38 -4.51 -4.19 -11.04
C GLY A 38 -4.00 -5.35 -11.91
N TYR A 39 -2.69 -5.61 -11.91
CA TYR A 39 -2.13 -6.76 -12.60
C TYR A 39 -2.52 -8.08 -11.92
N PRO A 40 -2.59 -9.20 -12.67
CA PRO A 40 -2.84 -10.51 -12.08
C PRO A 40 -1.71 -10.90 -11.11
N ALA A 41 -2.04 -11.77 -10.15
CA ALA A 41 -1.04 -12.32 -9.23
C ALA A 41 0.03 -13.11 -10.00
N ASN A 42 1.31 -12.86 -9.71
CA ASN A 42 2.39 -13.62 -10.32
C ASN A 42 2.51 -15.00 -9.65
N PRO A 43 2.36 -16.12 -10.38
CA PRO A 43 2.40 -17.46 -9.79
C PRO A 43 3.77 -17.84 -9.22
N ARG A 44 4.84 -17.11 -9.56
CA ARG A 44 6.19 -17.32 -9.02
C ARG A 44 6.42 -16.64 -7.67
N TRP A 45 5.49 -15.81 -7.20
CA TRP A 45 5.65 -15.15 -5.92
C TRP A 45 5.47 -16.11 -4.75
N ASN A 46 6.33 -15.93 -3.75
CA ASN A 46 6.15 -16.57 -2.47
C ASN A 46 4.96 -15.96 -1.70
N ALA A 47 4.62 -16.56 -0.55
CA ALA A 47 3.48 -16.15 0.25
C ALA A 47 3.55 -14.67 0.70
N THR A 48 4.74 -14.14 1.02
CA THR A 48 4.88 -12.75 1.47
C THR A 48 4.63 -11.75 0.34
N LYS A 49 5.16 -12.01 -0.87
CA LYS A 49 4.87 -11.20 -2.06
C LYS A 49 3.40 -11.28 -2.46
N TYR A 50 2.79 -12.47 -2.39
CA TYR A 50 1.36 -12.61 -2.68
C TYR A 50 0.49 -11.82 -1.70
N ARG A 51 0.81 -11.81 -0.39
CA ARG A 51 0.11 -10.99 0.59
C ARG A 51 0.26 -9.49 0.30
N ALA A 52 1.45 -9.03 -0.07
CA ALA A 52 1.67 -7.64 -0.48
C ALA A 52 0.84 -7.28 -1.72
N TRP A 53 0.83 -8.13 -2.75
CA TRP A 53 -0.03 -7.95 -3.92
C TRP A 53 -1.51 -7.86 -3.54
N LYS A 54 -1.99 -8.77 -2.69
CA LYS A 54 -3.40 -8.79 -2.25
C LYS A 54 -3.77 -7.50 -1.53
N GLN A 55 -2.86 -6.95 -0.70
CA GLN A 55 -3.06 -5.67 -0.04
C GLN A 55 -3.19 -4.51 -1.03
N GLY A 56 -2.29 -4.45 -2.03
CA GLY A 56 -2.37 -3.43 -3.08
C GLY A 56 -3.68 -3.53 -3.88
N TYR A 57 -4.09 -4.75 -4.23
CA TYR A 57 -5.35 -5.00 -4.93
C TYR A 57 -6.56 -4.57 -4.09
N GLN A 58 -6.54 -4.85 -2.78
CA GLN A 58 -7.58 -4.41 -1.86
C GLN A 58 -7.67 -2.89 -1.79
N TRP A 59 -6.54 -2.17 -1.68
CA TRP A 59 -6.54 -0.71 -1.67
C TRP A 59 -7.07 -0.11 -2.97
N ARG A 60 -6.72 -0.68 -4.13
CA ARG A 60 -7.32 -0.26 -5.41
C ARG A 60 -8.85 -0.37 -5.38
N ARG A 61 -9.36 -1.50 -4.87
CA ARG A 61 -10.79 -1.73 -4.73
C ARG A 61 -11.42 -0.75 -3.75
N GLU A 62 -10.80 -0.52 -2.59
CA GLU A 62 -11.31 0.42 -1.58
C GLU A 62 -11.32 1.87 -2.08
N LEU A 63 -10.30 2.28 -2.84
CA LEU A 63 -10.28 3.56 -3.54
C LEU A 63 -11.45 3.66 -4.54
N SER A 64 -11.69 2.63 -5.35
CA SER A 64 -12.82 2.62 -6.30
C SER A 64 -14.19 2.64 -5.62
N LEU A 65 -14.28 2.15 -4.37
CA LEU A 65 -15.50 2.13 -3.57
C LEU A 65 -15.67 3.39 -2.71
N GLY A 66 -14.76 4.37 -2.80
CA GLY A 66 -14.79 5.57 -1.97
C GLY A 66 -14.54 5.32 -0.48
N LYS A 67 -13.86 4.21 -0.13
CA LYS A 67 -13.42 3.94 1.26
C LYS A 67 -12.04 4.51 1.55
N LEU A 68 -11.20 4.57 0.51
CA LEU A 68 -9.96 5.33 0.51
C LEU A 68 -10.11 6.54 -0.42
N THR A 69 -9.33 7.57 -0.17
CA THR A 69 -9.18 8.72 -1.05
C THR A 69 -7.70 9.10 -1.19
N VAL A 70 -7.37 9.81 -2.27
CA VAL A 70 -6.06 10.45 -2.42
C VAL A 70 -6.19 11.86 -1.83
N ARG A 71 -5.47 12.14 -0.75
CA ARG A 71 -5.48 13.44 -0.10
C ARG A 71 -4.85 14.49 -1.02
N GLU A 72 -5.54 15.57 -1.30
CA GLU A 72 -5.10 16.56 -2.29
C GLU A 72 -3.80 17.29 -1.91
N SER A 73 -3.52 17.46 -0.61
CA SER A 73 -2.37 18.25 -0.14
C SER A 73 -1.01 17.60 -0.41
N ASP A 74 -0.95 16.27 -0.42
CA ASP A 74 0.29 15.50 -0.48
C ASP A 74 0.20 14.27 -1.39
N SER A 75 -0.96 14.02 -2.00
CA SER A 75 -1.26 12.82 -2.79
C SER A 75 -1.12 11.49 -2.04
N GLN A 76 -1.26 11.51 -0.71
CA GLN A 76 -1.26 10.30 0.10
C GLN A 76 -2.57 9.53 -0.04
N LEU A 77 -2.52 8.21 -0.23
CA LEU A 77 -3.69 7.35 -0.15
C LEU A 77 -4.07 7.10 1.32
N VAL A 78 -5.25 7.56 1.73
CA VAL A 78 -5.72 7.49 3.12
C VAL A 78 -7.17 7.02 3.24
N PRO A 79 -7.57 6.43 4.38
CA PRO A 79 -8.97 6.15 4.66
C PRO A 79 -9.81 7.42 4.68
N ILE A 80 -11.02 7.34 4.12
CA ILE A 80 -12.04 8.33 4.39
C ILE A 80 -12.57 8.06 5.79
N LEU A 81 -12.24 8.93 6.74
CA LEU A 81 -12.88 8.91 8.05
C LEU A 81 -14.33 9.36 7.84
N ILE A 82 -15.27 8.42 7.89
CA ILE A 82 -16.68 8.77 8.01
C ILE A 82 -16.88 9.19 9.47
N ALA A 83 -17.19 10.47 9.67
CA ALA A 83 -17.54 11.03 10.97
C ALA A 83 -18.91 10.51 11.44
#